data_AF-A0A0N0XRZ9-F1
#
_entry.id   AF-A0A0N0XRZ9-F1
#
_cell.length_a   1.000
_cell.length_b   1.000
_cell.length_c   1.000
_cell.angle_alpha   90.00
_cell.angle_beta   90.00
_cell.angle_gamma   90.00
#
_symmetry.space_group_name_H-M   'P 1'
#
loop_
_entity.id
_entity.type
_entity.pdbx_description
1 polymer ?
#
loop_
_entity_poly.entity_id
_entity_poly.type
_entity_poly.pdbx_seq_one_letter_code
_entity_poly.pdbx_strand_id
1 'polypeptide(L)'
;MDVHALDRLDNDAYERLVLDNAHPPARDRETWELLLSRPLIDRTRDTLSALVQRNVSALRKRKAEREAFQTECFARGPAGKKDWFDTRNEYEEWRHRAANFARTVQNALADVNRAKRDHNRSANHTVAQEHRECLRRLALAVQRHQAAHARSGGVAEQPDYELWRVLDQITVPMGPSSEPTSLRTMLDIYWTDVASVDTADEQRAGAERAMRTAPAGQSGRFSGVPKARHVDNGKRLV
;
A
#
# COMPACT_ATOMS: atom_id res chain seq x y z
N MET A 1 -19.19 -5.77 -11.18
CA MET A 1 -18.85 -7.19 -10.88
C MET A 1 -18.11 -7.19 -9.54
N ASP A 2 -18.05 -8.27 -8.73
CA ASP A 2 -17.34 -8.23 -7.43
C ASP A 2 -16.23 -9.28 -7.31
N VAL A 3 -15.33 -9.09 -6.34
CA VAL A 3 -14.16 -9.97 -6.11
C VAL A 3 -14.59 -11.41 -5.76
N HIS A 4 -15.68 -11.57 -5.02
CA HIS A 4 -16.16 -12.89 -4.59
C HIS A 4 -16.78 -13.69 -5.73
N ALA A 5 -17.48 -13.04 -6.65
CA ALA A 5 -18.01 -13.65 -7.86
C ALA A 5 -16.86 -14.14 -8.76
N LEU A 6 -15.80 -13.34 -8.89
CA LEU A 6 -14.60 -13.70 -9.66
C LEU A 6 -13.83 -14.87 -9.05
N ASP A 7 -13.69 -14.89 -7.72
CA ASP A 7 -12.98 -15.96 -7.03
C ASP A 7 -13.69 -17.33 -7.14
N ARG A 8 -15.03 -17.32 -7.22
CA ARG A 8 -15.85 -18.53 -7.38
C ARG A 8 -15.88 -19.09 -8.81
N LEU A 9 -15.36 -18.35 -9.79
CA LEU A 9 -15.26 -18.87 -11.15
C LEU A 9 -14.37 -20.11 -11.18
N ASP A 10 -14.74 -21.08 -12.01
CA ASP A 10 -13.85 -22.20 -12.31
C ASP A 10 -12.60 -21.69 -13.08
N ASN A 11 -11.60 -22.55 -13.20
CA ASN A 11 -10.33 -22.16 -13.82
C ASN A 11 -10.49 -21.76 -15.29
N ASP A 12 -11.40 -22.40 -16.03
CA ASP A 12 -11.57 -22.16 -17.46
C ASP A 12 -12.33 -20.86 -17.75
N ALA A 13 -13.34 -20.53 -16.95
CA ALA A 13 -14.05 -19.25 -17.01
C ALA A 13 -13.15 -18.12 -16.52
N TYR A 14 -12.37 -18.34 -15.46
CA TYR A 14 -11.40 -17.35 -14.97
C TYR A 14 -10.32 -17.07 -16.01
N GLU A 15 -9.76 -18.11 -16.64
CA GLU A 15 -8.75 -17.96 -17.70
C GLU A 15 -9.28 -17.17 -18.88
N ARG A 16 -10.50 -17.49 -19.36
CA ARG A 16 -11.17 -16.72 -20.43
C ARG A 16 -11.34 -15.27 -20.06
N LEU A 17 -11.85 -14.99 -18.87
CA LEU A 17 -12.02 -13.62 -18.37
C LEU A 17 -10.71 -12.83 -18.34
N VAL A 18 -9.63 -13.46 -17.85
CA VAL A 18 -8.30 -12.84 -17.79
C VAL A 18 -7.77 -12.57 -19.20
N LEU A 19 -8.01 -13.48 -20.15
CA LEU A 19 -7.57 -13.37 -21.54
C LEU A 19 -8.33 -12.28 -22.29
N ASP A 20 -9.65 -12.19 -22.12
CA ASP A 20 -10.51 -11.15 -22.69
C ASP A 20 -10.08 -9.75 -22.21
N ASN A 21 -9.60 -9.67 -20.97
CA ASN A 21 -9.09 -8.43 -20.38
C ASN A 21 -7.57 -8.24 -20.56
N ALA A 22 -6.85 -9.14 -21.22
CA ALA A 22 -5.40 -9.01 -21.37
C ALA A 22 -5.02 -7.86 -22.33
N HIS A 23 -5.85 -7.58 -23.34
CA HIS A 23 -5.57 -6.56 -24.36
C HIS A 23 -6.11 -5.17 -23.94
N PRO A 24 -5.26 -4.15 -23.71
CA PRO A 24 -5.71 -2.87 -23.15
C PRO A 24 -6.84 -2.16 -23.92
N PRO A 25 -6.87 -2.15 -25.27
CA PRO A 25 -7.97 -1.54 -26.03
C PRO A 25 -9.34 -2.20 -25.86
N ALA A 26 -9.40 -3.50 -25.54
CA ALA A 26 -10.66 -4.25 -25.42
C ALA A 26 -11.02 -4.57 -23.96
N ARG A 27 -10.18 -4.16 -23.01
CA ARG A 27 -10.27 -4.47 -21.59
C ARG A 27 -11.35 -3.65 -20.91
N ASP A 28 -12.17 -4.32 -20.09
CA ASP A 28 -13.01 -3.63 -19.13
C ASP A 28 -12.17 -3.16 -17.93
N ARG A 29 -12.23 -1.86 -17.63
CA ARG A 29 -11.38 -1.25 -16.61
C ARG A 29 -11.74 -1.73 -15.21
N GLU A 30 -13.02 -1.83 -14.89
CA GLU A 30 -13.49 -2.24 -13.56
C GLU A 30 -13.09 -3.69 -13.29
N THR A 31 -13.35 -4.59 -14.25
CA THR A 31 -12.94 -6.00 -14.14
C THR A 31 -11.43 -6.14 -14.01
N TRP A 32 -10.64 -5.38 -14.76
CA TRP A 32 -9.18 -5.45 -14.65
C TRP A 32 -8.67 -4.95 -13.30
N GLU A 33 -9.24 -3.87 -12.75
CA GLU A 33 -8.89 -3.39 -11.41
C GLU A 33 -9.21 -4.44 -10.33
N LEU A 34 -10.31 -5.18 -10.48
CA LEU A 34 -10.64 -6.32 -9.60
C LEU A 34 -9.63 -7.47 -9.74
N LEU A 35 -9.20 -7.82 -10.97
CA LEU A 35 -8.19 -8.85 -11.20
C LEU A 35 -6.80 -8.49 -10.62
N LEU A 36 -6.53 -7.19 -10.45
CA LEU A 36 -5.33 -6.65 -9.79
C LEU A 36 -5.47 -6.49 -8.27
N SER A 37 -6.63 -6.80 -7.70
CA SER A 37 -6.84 -6.72 -6.25
C SER A 37 -6.02 -7.76 -5.49
N ARG A 38 -5.66 -7.47 -4.24
CA ARG A 38 -4.83 -8.36 -3.39
C ARG A 38 -5.33 -9.82 -3.34
N PRO A 39 -6.65 -10.10 -3.23
CA PRO A 39 -7.13 -11.49 -3.18
C PRO A 39 -6.91 -12.27 -4.48
N LEU A 40 -6.96 -11.60 -5.64
CA LEU A 40 -6.96 -12.27 -6.95
C LEU A 40 -5.62 -12.17 -7.69
N ILE A 41 -4.74 -11.26 -7.29
CA ILE A 41 -3.55 -10.91 -8.07
C ILE A 41 -2.61 -12.10 -8.33
N ASP A 42 -2.48 -13.01 -7.38
CA ASP A 42 -1.64 -14.21 -7.54
C ASP A 42 -2.27 -15.20 -8.51
N ARG A 43 -3.59 -15.43 -8.40
CA ARG A 43 -4.34 -16.28 -9.35
C ARG A 43 -4.27 -15.71 -10.76
N THR A 44 -4.44 -14.40 -10.93
CA THR A 44 -4.31 -13.70 -12.22
C THR A 44 -2.90 -13.86 -12.80
N ARG A 45 -1.86 -13.66 -11.99
CA ARG A 45 -0.46 -13.84 -12.41
C ARG A 45 -0.19 -15.26 -12.89
N ASP A 46 -0.64 -16.25 -12.13
CA ASP A 46 -0.38 -17.67 -12.42
C ASP A 46 -1.12 -18.11 -13.68
N THR A 47 -2.35 -17.63 -13.87
CA THR A 47 -3.15 -17.83 -15.09
C THR A 47 -2.43 -17.28 -16.32
N LEU A 48 -2.00 -16.01 -16.29
CA LEU A 48 -1.26 -15.39 -17.39
C LEU A 48 0.07 -16.11 -17.67
N SER A 49 0.76 -16.54 -16.62
CA SER A 49 2.02 -17.28 -16.73
C SER A 49 1.80 -18.65 -17.38
N ALA A 50 0.73 -19.36 -17.03
CA ALA A 50 0.34 -20.62 -17.68
C ALA A 50 0.05 -20.42 -19.18
N LEU A 51 -0.68 -19.35 -19.54
CA LEU A 51 -0.95 -19.01 -20.94
C LEU A 51 0.33 -18.75 -21.74
N VAL A 52 1.29 -18.02 -21.19
CA VAL A 52 2.61 -17.81 -21.82
C VAL A 52 3.32 -19.14 -22.03
N GLN A 53 3.37 -20.01 -21.03
CA GLN A 53 4.04 -21.31 -21.13
C GLN A 53 3.37 -22.25 -22.15
N ARG A 54 2.02 -22.25 -22.22
CA ARG A 54 1.28 -23.01 -23.25
C ARG A 54 1.62 -22.52 -24.65
N ASN A 55 1.68 -21.20 -24.86
CA ASN A 55 2.04 -20.63 -26.16
C ASN A 55 3.49 -20.95 -26.56
N VAL A 56 4.44 -20.88 -25.62
CA VAL A 56 5.84 -21.28 -25.84
C VAL A 56 5.93 -22.76 -26.23
N SER A 57 5.17 -23.62 -25.55
CA SER A 57 5.12 -25.05 -25.84
C SER A 57 4.53 -25.33 -27.23
N ALA A 58 3.45 -24.63 -27.60
CA ALA A 58 2.84 -24.71 -28.92
C ALA A 58 3.80 -24.26 -30.03
N LEU A 59 4.53 -23.15 -29.83
CA LEU A 59 5.57 -22.68 -30.75
C LEU A 59 6.68 -23.71 -30.95
N ARG A 60 7.16 -24.34 -29.87
CA ARG A 60 8.19 -25.39 -29.94
C ARG A 60 7.70 -26.61 -30.69
N LYS A 61 6.49 -27.11 -30.36
CA LYS A 61 5.89 -28.26 -31.02
C LYS A 61 5.71 -28.01 -32.51
N ARG A 62 5.11 -26.88 -32.88
CA ARG A 62 4.86 -26.54 -34.29
C ARG A 62 6.15 -26.34 -35.09
N LYS A 63 7.20 -25.79 -34.46
CA LYS A 63 8.54 -25.71 -35.06
C LYS A 63 9.11 -27.10 -35.35
N ALA A 64 9.02 -28.03 -34.40
CA ALA A 64 9.49 -29.41 -34.61
C ALA A 64 8.70 -30.13 -35.71
N GLU A 65 7.37 -30.00 -35.73
CA GLU A 65 6.52 -30.52 -36.82
C GLU A 65 6.92 -29.93 -38.18
N ARG A 66 7.23 -28.63 -38.22
CA ARG A 66 7.65 -27.92 -39.43
C ARG A 66 9.02 -28.40 -39.93
N GLU A 67 9.96 -28.65 -39.03
CA GLU A 67 11.28 -29.23 -39.36
C GLU A 67 11.14 -30.67 -39.90
N ALA A 68 10.30 -31.51 -39.28
CA ALA A 68 10.03 -32.86 -39.77
C ALA A 68 9.39 -32.85 -41.17
N PHE A 69 8.40 -31.99 -41.38
CA PHE A 69 7.75 -31.83 -42.69
C PHE A 69 8.75 -31.36 -43.76
N GLN A 70 9.68 -30.46 -43.42
CA GLN A 70 10.73 -30.03 -44.32
C GLN A 70 11.60 -31.21 -44.79
N THR A 71 12.02 -32.07 -43.86
CA THR A 71 12.82 -33.26 -44.17
C THR A 71 12.08 -34.20 -45.11
N GLU A 72 10.81 -34.48 -44.85
CA GLU A 72 9.96 -35.33 -45.70
C GLU A 72 9.78 -34.75 -47.12
N CYS A 73 9.48 -33.46 -47.22
CA CYS A 73 9.32 -32.76 -48.49
C CYS A 73 10.61 -32.78 -49.32
N PHE A 74 11.76 -32.57 -48.67
CA PHE A 74 13.06 -32.52 -49.36
C PHE A 74 13.49 -33.91 -49.83
N ALA A 75 13.13 -34.97 -49.11
CA ALA A 75 13.34 -36.36 -49.53
C ALA A 75 12.55 -36.73 -50.80
N ARG A 76 11.40 -36.09 -51.05
CA ARG A 76 10.56 -36.28 -52.25
C ARG A 76 11.06 -35.51 -53.48
N GLY A 77 12.17 -34.78 -53.38
CA GLY A 77 12.79 -34.07 -54.51
C GLY A 77 12.09 -32.75 -54.88
N PRO A 78 12.19 -32.30 -56.15
CA PRO A 78 11.74 -30.97 -56.57
C PRO A 78 10.24 -30.70 -56.34
N ALA A 79 9.39 -31.72 -56.49
CA ALA A 79 7.95 -31.59 -56.25
C ALA A 79 7.65 -31.32 -54.77
N GLY A 80 8.25 -32.09 -53.85
CA GLY A 80 8.07 -31.87 -52.41
C GLY A 80 8.66 -30.55 -51.91
N LYS A 81 9.73 -30.04 -52.55
CA LYS A 81 10.22 -28.67 -52.27
C LYS A 81 9.17 -27.60 -52.58
N LYS A 82 8.38 -27.77 -53.64
CA LYS A 82 7.30 -26.84 -53.98
C LYS A 82 6.22 -26.84 -52.90
N ASP A 83 5.76 -28.01 -52.46
CA ASP A 83 4.78 -28.17 -51.38
C ASP A 83 5.26 -27.51 -50.06
N TRP A 84 6.55 -27.59 -49.77
CA TRP A 84 7.15 -26.90 -48.62
C TRP A 84 7.05 -25.38 -48.71
N PHE A 85 7.35 -24.80 -49.88
CA PHE A 85 7.27 -23.35 -50.09
C PHE A 85 5.83 -22.85 -50.09
N ASP A 86 4.89 -23.63 -50.64
CA ASP A 86 3.47 -23.27 -50.70
C ASP A 86 2.86 -23.15 -49.29
N THR A 87 3.29 -24.00 -48.35
CA THR A 87 2.82 -23.96 -46.95
C THR A 87 3.54 -22.92 -46.06
N ARG A 88 4.51 -22.17 -46.61
CA ARG A 88 5.32 -21.21 -45.81
C ARG A 88 4.50 -20.03 -45.33
N ASN A 89 3.63 -19.47 -46.17
CA ASN A 89 2.83 -18.30 -45.82
C ASN A 89 1.88 -18.60 -44.66
N GLU A 90 1.19 -19.73 -44.70
CA GLU A 90 0.29 -20.17 -43.62
C GLU A 90 1.04 -20.30 -42.28
N TYR A 91 2.25 -20.86 -42.29
CA TYR A 91 3.08 -20.96 -41.09
C TYR A 91 3.53 -19.60 -40.55
N GLU A 92 3.95 -18.67 -41.42
CA GLU A 92 4.35 -17.32 -41.00
C GLU A 92 3.16 -16.54 -40.43
N GLU A 93 1.99 -16.61 -41.07
CA GLU A 93 0.75 -15.99 -40.55
C GLU A 93 0.38 -16.54 -39.17
N TRP A 94 0.44 -17.86 -38.99
CA TRP A 94 0.23 -18.48 -37.70
C TRP A 94 1.27 -18.01 -36.66
N ARG A 95 2.56 -17.98 -37.03
CA ARG A 95 3.65 -17.53 -36.17
C ARG A 95 3.47 -16.07 -35.75
N HIS A 96 3.07 -15.20 -36.67
CA HIS A 96 2.78 -13.80 -36.39
C HIS A 96 1.63 -13.65 -35.40
N ARG A 97 0.54 -14.42 -35.56
CA ARG A 97 -0.58 -14.45 -34.60
C ARG A 97 -0.13 -14.92 -33.21
N ALA A 98 0.65 -16.01 -33.14
CA ALA A 98 1.17 -16.54 -31.88
C ALA A 98 2.13 -15.56 -31.17
N ALA A 99 2.94 -14.82 -31.93
CA ALA A 99 3.83 -13.78 -31.39
C ALA A 99 3.04 -12.57 -30.87
N ASN A 100 1.99 -12.14 -31.58
CA ASN A 100 1.10 -11.07 -31.12
C ASN A 100 0.38 -11.47 -29.82
N PHE A 101 -0.13 -12.69 -29.74
CA PHE A 101 -0.71 -13.25 -28.52
C PHE A 101 0.31 -13.22 -27.36
N ALA A 102 1.54 -13.73 -27.58
CA ALA A 102 2.60 -13.73 -26.58
C ALA A 102 2.85 -12.33 -26.01
N ARG A 103 2.99 -11.35 -26.90
CA ARG A 103 3.23 -9.95 -26.54
C ARG A 103 2.09 -9.38 -25.68
N THR A 104 0.84 -9.62 -26.06
CA THR A 104 -0.32 -9.14 -25.30
C THR A 104 -0.33 -9.73 -23.89
N VAL A 105 -0.17 -11.05 -23.75
CA VAL A 105 -0.19 -11.72 -22.44
C VAL A 105 1.02 -11.32 -21.59
N GLN A 106 2.22 -11.17 -22.19
CA GLN A 106 3.41 -10.70 -21.49
C GLN A 106 3.26 -9.27 -20.95
N ASN A 107 2.65 -8.37 -21.74
CA ASN A 107 2.37 -7.01 -21.28
C ASN A 107 1.38 -7.02 -20.11
N ALA A 108 0.30 -7.79 -20.22
CA ALA A 108 -0.66 -7.95 -19.12
C ALA A 108 0.01 -8.52 -17.85
N LEU A 109 0.91 -9.50 -18.00
CA LEU A 109 1.68 -10.05 -16.88
C LEU A 109 2.63 -9.01 -16.26
N ALA A 110 3.23 -8.13 -17.06
CA ALA A 110 4.05 -7.03 -16.57
C ALA A 110 3.23 -6.03 -15.73
N ASP A 111 1.99 -5.73 -16.15
CA ASP A 111 1.05 -4.90 -15.40
C ASP A 111 0.69 -5.54 -14.05
N VAL A 112 0.34 -6.82 -14.04
CA VAL A 112 0.05 -7.59 -12.81
C VAL A 112 1.25 -7.59 -11.86
N ASN A 113 2.45 -7.83 -12.38
CA ASN A 113 3.68 -7.80 -11.56
C ASN A 113 4.00 -6.40 -11.03
N ARG A 114 3.61 -5.33 -11.73
CA ARG A 114 3.72 -3.96 -11.21
C ARG A 114 2.76 -3.75 -10.04
N ALA A 115 1.48 -4.06 -10.24
CA ALA A 115 0.46 -3.95 -9.19
C ALA A 115 0.85 -4.77 -7.94
N LYS A 116 1.38 -5.98 -8.10
CA LYS A 116 1.85 -6.82 -7.00
C LYS A 116 2.99 -6.17 -6.21
N ARG A 117 3.95 -5.55 -6.90
CA ARG A 117 5.04 -4.81 -6.25
C ARG A 117 4.52 -3.60 -5.47
N ASP A 118 3.51 -2.90 -5.99
CA ASP A 118 2.90 -1.76 -5.33
C ASP A 118 2.10 -2.18 -4.08
N HIS A 119 1.38 -3.30 -4.15
CA HIS A 119 0.71 -3.91 -2.98
C HIS A 119 1.71 -4.31 -1.90
N ASN A 120 2.83 -4.93 -2.28
CA ASN A 120 3.87 -5.31 -1.33
C ASN A 120 4.58 -4.09 -0.72
N ARG A 121 4.83 -3.06 -1.52
CA ARG A 121 5.44 -1.82 -1.04
C ARG A 121 4.54 -1.10 -0.04
N SER A 122 3.25 -0.99 -0.33
CA SER A 122 2.28 -0.38 0.58
C SER A 122 2.14 -1.18 1.87
N ALA A 123 2.04 -2.52 1.80
CA ALA A 123 2.00 -3.39 2.98
C ALA A 123 3.24 -3.23 3.85
N ASN A 124 4.44 -3.27 3.27
CA ASN A 124 5.68 -3.09 4.00
C ASN A 124 5.80 -1.70 4.65
N HIS A 125 5.30 -0.66 3.97
CA HIS A 125 5.28 0.67 4.55
C HIS A 125 4.35 0.75 5.76
N THR A 126 3.13 0.19 5.67
CA THR A 126 2.19 0.15 6.80
C THR A 126 2.78 -0.62 7.98
N VAL A 127 3.35 -1.81 7.75
CA VAL A 127 4.00 -2.61 8.79
C VAL A 127 5.16 -1.86 9.44
N ALA A 128 6.00 -1.19 8.64
CA ALA A 128 7.09 -0.38 9.17
C ALA A 128 6.59 0.80 10.03
N GLN A 129 5.48 1.44 9.65
CA GLN A 129 4.85 2.50 10.44
C GLN A 129 4.25 1.95 11.74
N GLU A 130 3.55 0.81 11.70
CA GLU A 130 2.99 0.15 12.88
C GLU A 130 4.08 -0.25 13.89
N HIS A 131 5.21 -0.79 13.40
CA HIS A 131 6.35 -1.10 14.27
C HIS A 131 6.96 0.15 14.90
N ARG A 132 7.10 1.25 14.14
CA ARG A 132 7.58 2.53 14.67
C ARG A 132 6.65 3.08 15.75
N GLU A 133 5.34 3.00 15.55
CA GLU A 133 4.35 3.44 16.54
C GLU A 133 4.36 2.55 17.78
N CYS A 134 4.53 1.23 17.62
CA CYS A 134 4.69 0.31 18.75
C CYS A 134 5.94 0.66 19.58
N LEU A 135 7.07 0.92 18.92
CA LEU A 135 8.30 1.37 19.57
C LEU A 135 8.13 2.72 20.27
N ARG A 136 7.36 3.65 19.69
CA ARG A 136 7.00 4.91 20.33
C ARG A 136 6.23 4.70 21.62
N ARG A 137 5.18 3.87 21.57
CA ARG A 137 4.35 3.54 22.73
C ARG A 137 5.16 2.87 23.83
N LEU A 138 6.06 1.95 23.46
CA LEU A 138 6.97 1.29 24.39
C LEU A 138 7.88 2.30 25.09
N ALA A 139 8.52 3.19 24.33
CA ALA A 139 9.44 4.19 24.86
C ALA A 139 8.71 5.15 25.84
N LEU A 140 7.52 5.63 25.48
CA LEU A 140 6.69 6.48 26.35
C LEU A 140 6.25 5.76 27.63
N ALA A 141 5.87 4.49 27.54
CA ALA A 141 5.48 3.70 28.72
C ALA A 141 6.65 3.54 29.71
N VAL A 142 7.85 3.30 29.19
CA VAL A 142 9.08 3.16 29.99
C VAL A 142 9.43 4.47 30.69
N GLN A 143 9.37 5.59 29.97
CA GLN A 143 9.60 6.92 30.54
C GLN A 143 8.58 7.24 31.66
N ARG A 144 7.29 6.93 31.45
CA ARG A 144 6.25 7.12 32.47
C ARG A 144 6.51 6.26 33.71
N HIS A 145 6.96 5.02 33.52
CA HIS A 145 7.32 4.10 34.61
C HIS A 145 8.52 4.62 35.40
N GLN A 146 9.60 5.04 34.73
CA GLN A 146 10.77 5.67 35.37
C GLN A 146 10.37 6.91 36.17
N ALA A 147 9.52 7.78 35.60
CA ALA A 147 9.04 8.97 36.28
C ALA A 147 8.14 8.66 37.48
N ALA A 148 7.36 7.57 37.44
CA ALA A 148 6.55 7.12 38.57
C ALA A 148 7.42 6.60 39.73
N HIS A 149 8.45 5.81 39.44
CA HIS A 149 9.45 5.39 40.42
C HIS A 149 10.16 6.58 41.06
N ALA A 150 10.65 7.53 40.26
CA ALA A 150 11.28 8.75 40.76
C ALA A 150 10.35 9.58 41.67
N ARG A 151 9.05 9.68 41.35
CA ARG A 151 8.06 10.38 42.19
C ARG A 151 7.72 9.62 43.48
N SER A 152 7.76 8.29 43.46
CA SER A 152 7.45 7.46 44.64
C SER A 152 8.56 7.46 45.70
N GLY A 153 9.75 8.01 45.37
CA GLY A 153 10.90 8.03 46.26
C GLY A 153 11.55 6.66 46.50
N GLY A 154 11.06 5.60 45.85
CA GLY A 154 11.64 4.26 45.88
C GLY A 154 12.83 4.13 44.93
N VAL A 155 13.82 3.32 45.33
CA VAL A 155 14.84 2.83 44.41
C VAL A 155 14.20 1.74 43.57
N ALA A 156 14.28 1.84 42.24
CA ALA A 156 13.73 0.82 41.35
C ALA A 156 14.39 -0.53 41.61
N GLU A 157 13.64 -1.62 41.43
CA GLU A 157 14.19 -2.95 41.67
C GLU A 157 15.19 -3.32 40.56
N GLN A 158 16.13 -4.22 40.86
CA GLN A 158 17.14 -4.69 39.90
C GLN A 158 16.54 -5.16 38.54
N PRO A 159 15.39 -5.87 38.50
CA PRO A 159 14.75 -6.23 37.24
C PRO A 159 14.27 -5.04 36.40
N ASP A 160 13.87 -3.92 37.04
CA ASP A 160 13.46 -2.71 36.33
C ASP A 160 14.65 -2.02 35.65
N TYR A 161 15.79 -1.97 36.34
CA TYR A 161 17.04 -1.45 35.76
C TYR A 161 17.53 -2.29 34.58
N GLU A 162 17.45 -3.62 34.69
CA GLU A 162 17.81 -4.53 33.61
C GLU A 162 16.90 -4.36 32.39
N LEU A 163 15.59 -4.22 32.62
CA LEU A 163 14.61 -3.92 31.58
C LEU A 163 14.94 -2.59 30.88
N TRP A 164 15.18 -1.51 31.63
CA TRP A 164 15.53 -0.21 31.06
C TRP A 164 16.83 -0.26 30.26
N ARG A 165 17.84 -0.99 30.74
CA ARG A 165 19.12 -1.15 30.05
C ARG A 165 18.97 -1.87 28.71
N VAL A 166 18.13 -2.90 28.64
CA VAL A 166 17.88 -3.65 27.38
C VAL A 166 17.09 -2.79 26.40
N LEU A 167 16.14 -2.00 26.90
CA LEU A 167 15.35 -1.09 26.05
C LEU A 167 16.18 0.05 25.46
N ASP A 168 17.18 0.56 26.20
CA ASP A 168 18.12 1.57 25.70
C ASP A 168 19.06 1.04 24.59
N GLN A 169 19.19 -0.29 24.46
CA GLN A 169 19.97 -0.93 23.39
C GLN A 169 19.18 -1.10 22.09
N ILE A 170 17.85 -0.90 22.11
CA ILE A 170 17.03 -0.96 20.91
C ILE A 170 17.29 0.31 20.09
N THR A 171 17.80 0.13 18.87
CA THR A 171 18.05 1.22 17.92
C THR A 171 17.16 1.08 16.68
N VAL A 172 16.66 2.21 16.18
CA VAL A 172 15.86 2.30 14.97
C VAL A 172 16.65 3.04 13.89
N PRO A 173 16.73 2.53 12.65
CA PRO A 173 17.37 3.24 11.55
C PRO A 173 16.55 4.48 11.18
N MET A 174 17.19 5.65 11.23
CA MET A 174 16.56 6.96 11.00
C MET A 174 17.36 7.81 10.00
N GLY A 175 16.68 8.76 9.37
CA GLY A 175 17.29 9.69 8.41
C GLY A 175 17.61 9.08 7.03
N PRO A 176 18.08 9.91 6.08
CA PRO A 176 18.40 9.46 4.71
C PRO A 176 19.58 8.46 4.65
N SER A 177 20.44 8.44 5.67
CA SER A 177 21.56 7.50 5.84
C SER A 177 21.20 6.22 6.62
N SER A 178 19.96 6.10 7.14
CA SER A 178 19.53 4.96 7.98
C SER A 178 20.44 4.72 9.20
N GLU A 179 20.89 5.80 9.84
CA GLU A 179 21.74 5.72 11.03
C GLU A 179 20.96 5.12 12.23
N PRO A 180 21.56 4.18 12.98
CA PRO A 180 20.92 3.55 14.12
C PRO A 180 20.82 4.54 15.29
N THR A 181 19.60 4.98 15.61
CA THR A 181 19.31 5.90 16.71
C THR A 181 18.61 5.15 17.86
N SER A 182 19.07 5.31 19.10
CA SER A 182 18.44 4.66 20.26
C SER A 182 17.04 5.20 20.55
N LEU A 183 16.19 4.40 21.20
CA LEU A 183 14.83 4.81 21.59
C LEU A 183 14.82 6.04 22.52
N ARG A 184 15.82 6.16 23.40
CA ARG A 184 15.96 7.30 24.31
C ARG A 184 16.25 8.60 23.55
N THR A 185 17.19 8.56 22.61
CA THR A 185 17.49 9.70 21.74
C THR A 185 16.30 10.04 20.85
N MET A 186 15.52 9.05 20.42
CA MET A 186 14.27 9.29 19.69
C MET A 186 13.19 9.97 20.53
N LEU A 187 13.04 9.58 21.80
CA LEU A 187 12.17 10.28 22.75
C LEU A 187 12.60 11.72 22.97
N ASP A 188 13.90 11.96 23.14
CA ASP A 188 14.41 13.30 23.48
C ASP A 188 14.38 14.27 22.29
N ILE A 189 14.60 13.78 21.06
CA ILE A 189 14.74 14.62 19.85
C ILE A 189 13.45 14.71 19.02
N TYR A 190 12.69 13.61 18.90
CA TYR A 190 11.60 13.49 17.92
C TYR A 190 10.22 13.28 18.54
N TRP A 191 10.14 12.74 19.76
CA TRP A 191 8.87 12.36 20.39
C TRP A 191 8.62 13.03 21.74
N THR A 192 9.46 13.97 22.14
CA THR A 192 9.19 14.86 23.26
C THR A 192 7.92 15.60 22.92
N ASP A 193 6.88 15.34 23.71
CA ASP A 193 5.68 16.15 23.73
C ASP A 193 6.14 17.60 23.99
N VAL A 194 6.29 18.40 22.93
CA VAL A 194 5.72 19.74 22.97
C VAL A 194 4.25 19.46 23.20
N ALA A 195 3.86 19.42 24.48
CA ALA A 195 2.46 19.54 24.84
C ALA A 195 2.00 20.75 24.04
N SER A 196 1.18 20.52 23.01
CA SER A 196 0.48 21.62 22.37
C SER A 196 -0.30 22.22 23.53
N VAL A 197 0.18 23.35 24.05
CA VAL A 197 -0.47 24.00 25.16
C VAL A 197 -1.86 24.30 24.62
N ASP A 198 -2.84 23.58 25.15
CA ASP A 198 -4.21 23.80 24.74
C ASP A 198 -4.46 25.27 25.06
N THR A 199 -4.84 26.07 24.06
CA THR A 199 -4.93 27.53 24.21
C THR A 199 -5.80 27.92 25.41
N ALA A 200 -6.71 27.03 25.82
CA ALA A 200 -7.50 27.11 27.05
C ALA A 200 -6.66 27.02 28.35
N ASP A 201 -5.68 26.13 28.44
CA ASP A 201 -4.81 25.99 29.61
C ASP A 201 -3.79 27.12 29.70
N GLU A 202 -3.33 27.65 28.57
CA GLU A 202 -2.49 28.85 28.51
C GLU A 202 -3.25 30.11 28.96
N GLN A 203 -4.51 30.23 28.52
CA GLN A 203 -5.42 31.30 28.97
C GLN A 203 -5.77 31.17 30.45
N ARG A 204 -5.95 29.95 30.96
CA ARG A 204 -6.24 29.68 32.38
C ARG A 204 -5.03 30.00 33.27
N ALA A 205 -3.84 29.57 32.86
CA ALA A 205 -2.60 29.89 33.54
C ALA A 205 -2.26 31.40 33.47
N GLY A 206 -2.59 32.06 32.35
CA GLY A 206 -2.50 33.51 32.20
C GLY A 206 -3.46 34.27 33.11
N ALA A 207 -4.72 33.81 33.22
CA ALA A 207 -5.71 34.37 34.12
C ALA A 207 -5.33 34.20 35.60
N GLU A 208 -4.80 33.03 35.99
CA GLU A 208 -4.32 32.78 37.35
C GLU A 208 -3.09 33.63 37.72
N ARG A 209 -2.16 33.86 36.78
CA ARG A 209 -1.04 34.78 36.98
C ARG A 209 -1.53 36.22 37.12
N ALA A 210 -2.45 36.66 36.26
CA ALA A 210 -3.03 37.99 36.31
C ALA A 210 -3.78 38.25 37.63
N MET A 211 -4.49 37.26 38.17
CA MET A 211 -5.16 37.35 39.47
C MET A 211 -4.17 37.38 40.65
N ARG A 212 -3.02 36.70 40.55
CA ARG A 212 -1.97 36.74 41.59
C ARG A 212 -1.16 38.04 41.58
N THR A 213 -1.01 38.68 40.42
CA THR A 213 -0.31 39.98 40.30
C THR A 213 -1.23 41.18 40.41
N ALA A 214 -2.55 40.98 40.52
CA ALA A 214 -3.49 42.05 40.72
C ALA A 214 -3.25 42.69 42.11
N PRO A 215 -3.03 44.01 42.19
CA PRO A 215 -2.90 44.68 43.47
C PRO A 215 -4.19 44.50 44.27
N ALA A 216 -4.06 44.00 45.49
CA ALA A 216 -5.18 43.76 46.39
C ALA A 216 -6.03 45.04 46.54
N GLY A 217 -7.32 44.94 46.19
CA GLY A 217 -8.34 45.89 46.61
C GLY A 217 -9.21 46.47 45.50
N GLN A 218 -10.25 45.74 45.11
CA GLN A 218 -11.64 46.25 45.09
C GLN A 218 -12.60 45.15 44.64
N SER A 219 -13.15 44.45 45.63
CA SER A 219 -14.46 43.82 45.53
C SER A 219 -15.49 44.91 45.22
N GLY A 220 -16.08 44.90 44.03
CA GLY A 220 -17.15 45.85 43.73
C GLY A 220 -17.73 45.74 42.33
N ARG A 221 -18.92 45.13 42.24
CA ARG A 221 -19.96 45.35 41.21
C ARG A 221 -19.79 44.59 39.88
N PHE A 222 -20.10 43.30 39.92
CA PHE A 222 -20.75 42.65 38.80
C PHE A 222 -22.26 42.96 38.87
N SER A 223 -22.72 43.99 38.16
CA SER A 223 -24.14 44.18 37.85
C SER A 223 -24.28 44.70 36.43
N GLY A 224 -24.78 43.85 35.52
CA GLY A 224 -24.99 44.22 34.12
C GLY A 224 -25.63 43.06 33.34
N VAL A 225 -26.91 42.83 33.62
CA VAL A 225 -27.81 41.89 32.92
C VAL A 225 -27.84 42.18 31.39
N PRO A 226 -28.08 41.17 30.53
CA PRO A 226 -27.96 41.29 29.07
C PRO A 226 -29.12 42.11 28.47
N LYS A 227 -28.81 43.03 27.55
CA LYS A 227 -29.82 43.83 26.85
C LYS A 227 -30.15 43.20 25.50
N ALA A 228 -31.28 42.49 25.44
CA ALA A 228 -31.95 42.15 24.18
C ALA A 228 -32.82 43.31 23.70
N ARG A 229 -32.78 43.64 22.41
CA ARG A 229 -33.78 44.44 21.67
C ARG A 229 -33.70 44.09 20.19
N HIS A 230 -34.58 43.20 19.72
CA HIS A 230 -35.81 43.49 18.95
C HIS A 230 -35.56 44.14 17.59
N VAL A 231 -35.63 43.31 16.53
CA VAL A 231 -35.70 43.72 15.12
C VAL A 231 -37.18 43.80 14.76
N ASP A 232 -37.63 44.97 14.33
CA ASP A 232 -39.03 45.28 14.06
C ASP A 232 -39.44 44.93 12.63
N ASN A 233 -40.65 44.39 12.51
CA ASN A 233 -41.25 43.86 11.28
C ASN A 233 -42.01 44.97 10.55
N GLY A 234 -41.49 45.44 9.42
CA GLY A 234 -42.18 46.39 8.55
C GLY A 234 -42.78 45.73 7.31
N LYS A 235 -44.08 45.40 7.35
CA LYS A 235 -44.93 45.15 6.16
C LYS A 235 -46.09 46.15 6.13
N ARG A 236 -46.18 46.97 5.07
CA ARG A 236 -47.39 47.46 4.35
C ARG A 236 -46.91 48.48 3.30
N LEU A 237 -46.97 48.19 1.99
CA LEU A 237 -48.13 48.36 1.08
C LEU A 237 -48.71 49.78 1.09
N VAL A 238 -48.30 50.60 0.11
CA VAL A 238 -49.11 51.04 -1.05
C VAL A 238 -48.16 51.18 -2.24
#